data_AF-A0A943PHQ7-F1
#
_entry.id   AF-A0A943PHQ7-F1
#
_cell.length_a   1.000
_cell.length_b   1.000
_cell.length_c   1.000
_cell.angle_alpha   90.00
_cell.angle_beta   90.00
_cell.angle_gamma   90.00
#
_symmetry.space_group_name_H-M   'P 1'
#
loop_
_entity.id
_entity.type
_entity.pdbx_description
1 polymer ?
#
loop_
_entity_poly.entity_id
_entity_poly.type
_entity_poly.pdbx_seq_one_letter_code
_entity_poly.pdbx_strand_id
1 'polypeptide(L)'
;MKKNILYSLVGLAVLFGMSACSEDRYETSVVKQIELFLNDDEWFVNVGINTKPLFIYNAGSGEYVANYTSHYRFPLENGTYKVVATPSPEQLIPSPVNLNELVIEQDPEARRKVEISSPVEYSSPFDTPLSIRMYSRTGVLRLRATDKKSDKSYSTVRAIVSAPISGYRVADASFIESPVELVRDRATSTGGVNYTDDFVTFETSTIGQAVNVRIDYLDNQGNVIQSKPMDGSFPIHPNDTTQIDFPLNDTEHPIIQDYTVTILSEGWNEETVVPEVPIIVPEGYTYAAPGTNLRNLCNEMFDNEEVTEVRLFLKAGTTYELGRLEIKKPLSILGQEPSTGETRTVMNMGNASINGELDYLRFEGMDINVTDDYMFRLAQLSFHVKELTVKSCDINGLRRSMWYAEISTDDQQIVDHFVLDDCRLLNFNAGDRNYSMISLGNNNPIYNITIRNSTVHTATQGLRNTLIGGTRNQKENMNITLENSTFVRLGPANMTFFDLRTGSAMTELKLTVKNCLFSGTTESGQGRWMYLDGKVVKDFSDNYRTSDFVLSNWGVDTVEVPVATVTKDELFEDAATGNLIVKDKSSEVYTKRIGDPHWLE
;
A
#
# COMPACT_ATOMS: atom_id res chain seq x y z
N MET A 1 52.38 -57.40 -58.95
CA MET A 1 53.32 -58.53 -58.78
C MET A 1 54.02 -58.38 -57.43
N LYS A 2 54.01 -59.45 -56.62
CA LYS A 2 55.01 -59.79 -55.58
C LYS A 2 54.98 -59.02 -54.24
N LYS A 3 54.63 -59.80 -53.19
CA LYS A 3 55.32 -59.99 -51.89
C LYS A 3 55.46 -58.81 -50.89
N ASN A 4 55.18 -59.13 -49.62
CA ASN A 4 55.67 -58.51 -48.38
C ASN A 4 54.81 -57.47 -47.62
N ILE A 5 53.50 -57.64 -47.50
CA ILE A 5 52.71 -56.95 -46.46
C ILE A 5 51.58 -57.87 -45.99
N LEU A 6 51.84 -58.84 -45.10
CA LEU A 6 50.77 -59.47 -44.30
C LEU A 6 51.27 -60.27 -43.08
N TYR A 7 52.50 -60.05 -42.62
CA TYR A 7 53.06 -60.69 -41.41
C TYR A 7 53.38 -59.70 -40.29
N SER A 8 52.78 -58.50 -40.31
CA SER A 8 52.95 -57.46 -39.27
C SER A 8 51.67 -57.08 -38.52
N LEU A 9 50.58 -57.84 -38.66
CA LEU A 9 49.28 -57.46 -38.09
C LEU A 9 48.60 -58.52 -37.20
N VAL A 10 49.25 -59.67 -36.96
CA VAL A 10 48.75 -60.71 -36.03
C VAL A 10 49.66 -60.89 -34.81
N GLY A 11 50.82 -60.21 -34.77
CA GLY A 11 51.73 -60.18 -33.63
C GLY A 11 51.48 -59.05 -32.61
N LEU A 12 50.48 -58.19 -32.83
CA LEU A 12 50.18 -57.03 -31.97
C LEU A 12 48.86 -57.14 -31.18
N ALA A 13 48.23 -58.33 -31.18
CA ALA A 13 46.92 -58.55 -30.55
C ALA A 13 46.93 -59.57 -29.38
N VAL A 14 48.09 -60.09 -28.96
CA VAL A 14 48.18 -61.13 -27.90
C VAL A 14 49.19 -60.78 -26.80
N LEU A 15 49.58 -59.51 -26.66
CA LEU A 15 50.47 -59.04 -25.58
C LEU A 15 49.94 -57.81 -24.81
N PHE A 16 48.61 -57.63 -24.82
CA PHE A 16 47.87 -56.68 -23.97
C PHE A 16 46.74 -57.34 -23.17
N GLY A 17 46.83 -58.65 -22.94
CA GLY A 17 45.98 -59.34 -21.98
C GLY A 17 46.73 -59.44 -20.65
N MET A 18 46.21 -58.78 -19.60
CA MET A 18 46.68 -58.78 -18.20
C MET A 18 47.65 -57.65 -17.80
N SER A 19 47.11 -56.42 -17.74
CA SER A 19 47.41 -55.34 -16.76
C SER A 19 46.75 -54.08 -17.31
N ALA A 20 45.86 -53.35 -16.64
CA ALA A 20 45.42 -53.35 -15.26
C ALA A 20 43.91 -53.07 -15.27
N CYS A 21 43.16 -53.70 -14.36
CA CYS A 21 41.99 -53.03 -13.82
C CYS A 21 42.50 -51.68 -13.29
N SER A 22 42.04 -50.56 -13.83
CA SER A 22 41.94 -49.38 -12.97
C SER A 22 40.90 -49.75 -11.93
N GLU A 23 41.36 -50.31 -10.82
CA GLU A 23 40.67 -50.07 -9.56
C GLU A 23 40.62 -48.55 -9.44
N ASP A 24 39.50 -47.94 -9.84
CA ASP A 24 39.10 -46.68 -9.25
C ASP A 24 38.92 -47.01 -7.77
N ARG A 25 40.03 -46.90 -7.02
CA ARG A 25 39.99 -46.91 -5.57
C ARG A 25 39.21 -45.65 -5.21
N TYR A 26 37.91 -45.80 -5.01
CA TYR A 26 37.11 -44.81 -4.32
C TYR A 26 37.71 -44.69 -2.92
N GLU A 27 38.57 -43.68 -2.75
CA GLU A 27 39.04 -43.32 -1.42
C GLU A 27 37.81 -42.90 -0.64
N THR A 28 37.45 -43.70 0.35
CA THR A 28 36.29 -43.46 1.21
C THR A 28 36.79 -43.00 2.57
N SER A 29 36.14 -41.97 3.10
CA SER A 29 36.38 -41.45 4.45
C SER A 29 35.17 -41.74 5.32
N VAL A 30 35.39 -41.98 6.61
CA VAL A 30 34.32 -42.31 7.57
C VAL A 30 33.99 -41.09 8.43
N VAL A 31 32.72 -40.71 8.49
CA VAL A 31 32.22 -39.70 9.45
C VAL A 31 32.17 -40.32 10.85
N LYS A 32 32.99 -39.81 11.78
CA LYS A 32 33.24 -40.47 13.07
C LYS A 32 32.41 -39.92 14.23
N GLN A 33 32.11 -38.63 14.21
CA GLN A 33 31.44 -37.89 15.29
C GLN A 33 30.38 -36.96 14.68
N ILE A 34 29.17 -37.01 15.23
CA ILE A 34 28.00 -36.27 14.75
C ILE A 34 27.39 -35.57 15.96
N GLU A 35 27.18 -34.27 15.84
CA GLU A 35 26.63 -33.42 16.89
C GLU A 35 25.42 -32.69 16.30
N LEU A 36 24.24 -32.94 16.87
CA LEU A 36 22.99 -32.34 16.41
C LEU A 36 22.41 -31.47 17.51
N PHE A 37 21.88 -30.33 17.09
CA PHE A 37 21.19 -29.39 17.98
C PHE A 37 19.83 -29.03 17.39
N LEU A 38 18.82 -28.86 18.23
CA LEU A 38 17.52 -28.30 17.86
C LEU A 38 17.28 -27.06 18.72
N ASN A 39 17.16 -25.89 18.09
CA ASN A 39 17.02 -24.61 18.79
C ASN A 39 18.14 -24.41 19.83
N ASP A 40 19.37 -24.74 19.42
CA ASP A 40 20.61 -24.68 20.20
C ASP A 40 20.77 -25.69 21.36
N ASP A 41 19.73 -26.45 21.69
CA ASP A 41 19.81 -27.56 22.64
C ASP A 41 20.30 -28.84 21.97
N GLU A 42 21.08 -29.66 22.68
CA GLU A 42 21.53 -30.96 22.18
C GLU A 42 20.34 -31.85 21.80
N TRP A 43 20.38 -32.41 20.60
CA TRP A 43 19.33 -33.25 20.06
C TRP A 43 19.86 -34.62 19.67
N PHE A 44 19.11 -35.67 20.02
CA PHE A 44 19.47 -37.05 19.72
C PHE A 44 18.29 -37.78 19.09
N VAL A 45 18.59 -38.64 18.11
CA VAL A 45 17.59 -39.59 17.60
C VAL A 45 17.27 -40.56 18.74
N ASN A 46 15.98 -40.81 19.00
CA ASN A 46 15.58 -41.80 19.98
C ASN A 46 16.15 -43.20 19.64
N VAL A 47 16.63 -43.91 20.66
CA VAL A 47 17.24 -45.23 20.49
C VAL A 47 16.16 -46.24 20.08
N GLY A 48 16.44 -47.06 19.05
CA GLY A 48 15.53 -48.11 18.57
C GLY A 48 14.57 -47.69 17.44
N ILE A 49 14.64 -46.45 16.98
CA ILE A 49 13.88 -45.95 15.83
C ILE A 49 14.81 -45.81 14.62
N ASN A 50 14.37 -46.23 13.43
CA ASN A 50 15.17 -46.17 12.19
C ASN A 50 15.12 -44.79 11.50
N THR A 51 14.96 -43.71 12.26
CA THR A 51 14.87 -42.35 11.73
C THR A 51 16.23 -41.94 11.16
N LYS A 52 16.21 -41.40 9.94
CA LYS A 52 17.39 -40.92 9.22
C LYS A 52 17.30 -39.40 9.02
N PRO A 53 17.71 -38.61 10.02
CA PRO A 53 17.56 -37.16 9.98
C PRO A 53 18.56 -36.48 9.04
N LEU A 54 19.68 -37.15 8.68
CA LEU A 54 20.76 -36.56 7.90
C LEU A 54 20.55 -36.85 6.41
N PHE A 55 20.45 -35.81 5.59
CA PHE A 55 20.39 -35.88 4.14
C PHE A 55 21.67 -35.31 3.54
N ILE A 56 22.33 -36.12 2.72
CA ILE A 56 23.63 -35.82 2.11
C ILE A 56 23.41 -35.46 0.64
N TYR A 57 23.95 -34.33 0.23
CA TYR A 57 23.90 -33.84 -1.14
C TYR A 57 25.30 -33.55 -1.65
N ASN A 58 25.53 -33.75 -2.95
CA ASN A 58 26.75 -33.25 -3.58
C ASN A 58 26.78 -31.71 -3.48
N ALA A 59 27.88 -31.12 -3.00
CA ALA A 59 27.92 -29.68 -2.77
C ALA A 59 27.85 -28.84 -4.05
N GLY A 60 28.33 -29.38 -5.19
CA GLY A 60 28.34 -28.69 -6.47
C GLY A 60 27.03 -28.82 -7.25
N SER A 61 26.51 -30.05 -7.41
CA SER A 61 25.29 -30.31 -8.19
C SER A 61 23.99 -30.20 -7.39
N GLY A 62 24.06 -30.31 -6.05
CA GLY A 62 22.89 -30.45 -5.20
C GLY A 62 22.20 -31.81 -5.29
N GLU A 63 22.76 -32.76 -6.05
CA GLU A 63 22.16 -34.09 -6.21
C GLU A 63 22.16 -34.85 -4.89
N TYR A 64 21.03 -35.51 -4.60
CA TYR A 64 20.88 -36.38 -3.45
C TYR A 64 21.82 -37.58 -3.53
N VAL A 65 22.58 -37.82 -2.47
CA VAL A 65 23.54 -38.93 -2.35
C VAL A 65 22.94 -40.04 -1.49
N ALA A 66 22.59 -39.72 -0.24
CA ALA A 66 22.12 -40.69 0.74
C ALA A 66 21.47 -40.00 1.94
N ASN A 67 20.76 -40.79 2.77
CA ASN A 67 20.34 -40.36 4.09
C ASN A 67 20.75 -41.36 5.17
N TYR A 68 21.16 -40.83 6.33
CA TYR A 68 21.73 -41.61 7.43
C TYR A 68 21.07 -41.28 8.77
N THR A 69 21.12 -42.26 9.67
CA THR A 69 20.85 -42.04 11.09
C THR A 69 22.06 -41.40 11.76
N SER A 70 21.86 -40.65 12.85
CA SER A 70 22.97 -40.10 13.63
C SER A 70 23.57 -41.11 14.63
N HIS A 71 22.95 -42.28 14.81
CA HIS A 71 23.40 -43.33 15.76
C HIS A 71 24.71 -44.00 15.37
N TYR A 72 25.02 -44.06 14.07
CA TYR A 72 26.15 -44.82 13.57
C TYR A 72 27.03 -43.98 12.66
N ARG A 73 28.33 -44.28 12.68
CA ARG A 73 29.29 -43.78 11.70
C ARG A 73 28.93 -44.30 10.33
N PHE A 74 29.11 -43.48 9.31
CA PHE A 74 28.85 -43.86 7.92
C PHE A 74 30.00 -43.46 7.00
N PRO A 75 30.31 -44.27 5.97
CA PRO A 75 31.29 -43.93 4.95
C PRO A 75 30.67 -43.02 3.88
N LEU A 76 31.45 -42.08 3.37
CA LEU A 76 31.19 -41.37 2.11
C LEU A 76 32.46 -41.43 1.25
N GLU A 77 32.30 -41.30 -0.07
CA GLU A 77 33.44 -41.08 -0.96
C GLU A 77 34.15 -39.77 -0.62
N ASN A 78 35.44 -39.65 -0.96
CA ASN A 78 36.17 -38.41 -0.78
C ASN A 78 35.57 -37.31 -1.70
N GLY A 79 35.25 -36.17 -1.11
CA GLY A 79 34.56 -35.08 -1.80
C GLY A 79 34.04 -34.01 -0.84
N THR A 80 33.28 -33.06 -1.38
CA THR A 80 32.59 -32.01 -0.63
C THR A 80 31.09 -32.19 -0.75
N TYR A 81 30.41 -32.17 0.38
CA TYR A 81 28.98 -32.42 0.50
C TYR A 81 28.29 -31.27 1.21
N LYS A 82 26.99 -31.12 0.98
CA LYS A 82 26.09 -30.35 1.84
C LYS A 82 25.22 -31.31 2.63
N VAL A 83 25.17 -31.13 3.94
CA VAL A 83 24.37 -31.94 4.84
C VAL A 83 23.23 -31.12 5.42
N VAL A 84 22.01 -31.63 5.29
CA VAL A 84 20.81 -31.06 5.90
C VAL A 84 20.31 -32.02 6.96
N ALA A 85 19.88 -31.51 8.10
CA ALA A 85 19.27 -32.29 9.17
C ALA A 85 17.85 -31.83 9.49
N THR A 86 16.97 -32.77 9.81
CA THR A 86 15.64 -32.49 10.38
C THR A 86 15.20 -33.62 11.32
N PRO A 87 14.51 -33.31 12.44
CA PRO A 87 13.89 -34.33 13.28
C PRO A 87 12.69 -35.02 12.62
N SER A 88 12.11 -34.43 11.57
CA SER A 88 10.87 -34.86 10.90
C SER A 88 11.10 -35.21 9.42
N PRO A 89 12.02 -36.14 9.09
CA PRO A 89 12.48 -36.39 7.73
C PRO A 89 11.37 -36.75 6.75
N GLU A 90 10.47 -37.66 7.13
CA GLU A 90 9.37 -38.13 6.27
C GLU A 90 8.32 -37.05 5.99
N GLN A 91 8.20 -36.04 6.86
CA GLN A 91 7.19 -34.98 6.73
C GLN A 91 7.70 -33.76 5.95
N LEU A 92 9.01 -33.53 5.96
CA LEU A 92 9.62 -32.30 5.42
C LEU A 92 10.44 -32.51 4.15
N ILE A 93 11.09 -33.66 3.98
CA ILE A 93 11.99 -33.87 2.84
C ILE A 93 11.47 -35.02 1.97
N PRO A 94 10.77 -34.72 0.87
CA PRO A 94 10.47 -35.73 -0.13
C PRO A 94 11.79 -36.21 -0.73
N SER A 95 12.17 -37.47 -0.48
CA SER A 95 13.47 -38.01 -0.90
C SER A 95 13.28 -39.17 -1.87
N PRO A 96 14.05 -39.24 -2.98
CA PRO A 96 15.14 -38.32 -3.36
C PRO A 96 14.63 -37.03 -4.04
N VAL A 97 15.32 -35.91 -3.79
CA VAL A 97 15.08 -34.60 -4.42
C VAL A 97 16.40 -33.85 -4.55
N ASN A 98 16.58 -33.01 -5.57
CA ASN A 98 17.75 -32.13 -5.64
C ASN A 98 17.65 -31.03 -4.57
N LEU A 99 18.74 -30.75 -3.84
CA LEU A 99 18.77 -29.73 -2.79
C LEU A 99 18.30 -28.36 -3.29
N ASN A 100 18.70 -27.98 -4.51
CA ASN A 100 18.36 -26.68 -5.11
C ASN A 100 16.87 -26.54 -5.44
N GLU A 101 16.16 -27.67 -5.54
CA GLU A 101 14.72 -27.74 -5.82
C GLU A 101 13.90 -27.99 -4.54
N LEU A 102 14.55 -28.27 -3.41
CA LEU A 102 13.89 -28.57 -2.15
C LEU A 102 13.29 -27.31 -1.52
N VAL A 103 11.97 -27.18 -1.68
CA VAL A 103 11.14 -26.17 -1.04
C VAL A 103 10.17 -26.86 -0.08
N ILE A 104 10.10 -26.38 1.16
CA ILE A 104 9.09 -26.78 2.13
C ILE A 104 7.97 -25.74 2.08
N GLU A 105 6.83 -26.13 1.54
CA GLU A 105 5.66 -25.25 1.43
C GLU A 105 4.94 -25.10 2.77
N GLN A 106 4.30 -23.94 2.95
CA GLN A 106 3.42 -23.64 4.06
C GLN A 106 2.31 -24.69 4.08
N ASP A 107 2.12 -25.32 5.24
CA ASP A 107 1.06 -26.31 5.40
C ASP A 107 -0.30 -25.60 5.29
N PRO A 108 -1.16 -25.99 4.32
CA PRO A 108 -2.46 -25.37 4.16
C PRO A 108 -3.39 -25.62 5.35
N GLU A 109 -3.16 -26.68 6.15
CA GLU A 109 -3.89 -26.90 7.40
C GLU A 109 -3.33 -26.12 8.60
N ALA A 110 -2.17 -25.49 8.42
CA ALA A 110 -1.42 -24.75 9.44
C ALA A 110 -1.19 -25.57 10.73
N ARG A 111 -0.71 -26.82 10.60
CA ARG A 111 -0.44 -27.74 11.72
C ARG A 111 1.00 -28.24 11.76
N ARG A 112 1.69 -28.28 10.62
CA ARG A 112 3.04 -28.83 10.51
C ARG A 112 4.10 -27.83 10.94
N LYS A 113 4.86 -28.19 11.98
CA LYS A 113 6.10 -27.51 12.36
C LYS A 113 7.20 -27.80 11.34
N VAL A 114 8.00 -26.79 11.01
CA VAL A 114 9.17 -26.94 10.14
C VAL A 114 10.42 -26.73 10.99
N GLU A 115 11.11 -27.83 11.29
CA GLU A 115 12.38 -27.85 12.02
C GLU A 115 13.44 -28.43 11.10
N ILE A 116 14.38 -27.60 10.67
CA ILE A 116 15.37 -28.00 9.67
C ILE A 116 16.63 -27.14 9.79
N SER A 117 17.79 -27.73 9.48
CA SER A 117 19.04 -26.99 9.41
C SER A 117 19.17 -26.21 8.12
N SER A 118 20.02 -25.18 8.13
CA SER A 118 20.66 -24.73 6.89
C SER A 118 21.62 -25.82 6.38
N PRO A 119 21.92 -25.89 5.07
CA PRO A 119 22.87 -26.87 4.55
C PRO A 119 24.27 -26.60 5.10
N VAL A 120 24.88 -27.60 5.73
CA VAL A 120 26.23 -27.53 6.27
C VAL A 120 27.20 -28.14 5.28
N GLU A 121 28.17 -27.36 4.81
CA GLU A 121 29.24 -27.88 3.95
C GLU A 121 30.18 -28.78 4.76
N TYR A 122 30.52 -29.94 4.20
CA TYR A 122 31.33 -30.95 4.87
C TYR A 122 32.22 -31.70 3.87
N SER A 123 33.55 -31.62 4.06
CA SER A 123 34.55 -32.14 3.12
C SER A 123 35.42 -33.22 3.74
N SER A 124 35.85 -34.18 2.92
CA SER A 124 36.88 -35.14 3.28
C SER A 124 38.28 -34.50 3.39
N PRO A 125 39.20 -35.01 4.24
CA PRO A 125 39.00 -36.10 5.18
C PRO A 125 38.12 -35.66 6.36
N PHE A 126 37.11 -36.46 6.69
CA PHE A 126 36.06 -36.15 7.68
C PHE A 126 36.58 -36.24 9.14
N ASP A 127 37.61 -35.46 9.43
CA ASP A 127 38.39 -35.51 10.67
C ASP A 127 37.83 -34.60 11.76
N THR A 128 36.96 -33.64 11.41
CA THR A 128 36.21 -32.81 12.34
C THR A 128 34.82 -33.39 12.62
N PRO A 129 34.20 -33.14 13.78
CA PRO A 129 32.81 -33.49 14.01
C PRO A 129 31.87 -32.87 12.95
N LEU A 130 30.88 -33.64 12.50
CA LEU A 130 29.75 -33.11 11.74
C LEU A 130 28.77 -32.47 12.72
N SER A 131 28.91 -31.16 12.93
CA SER A 131 28.04 -30.38 13.82
C SER A 131 26.96 -29.66 13.01
N ILE A 132 25.69 -29.96 13.28
CA ILE A 132 24.54 -29.38 12.57
C ILE A 132 23.55 -28.79 13.57
N ARG A 133 23.17 -27.53 13.35
CA ARG A 133 22.12 -26.84 14.11
C ARG A 133 20.84 -26.78 13.29
N MET A 134 19.80 -27.40 13.81
CA MET A 134 18.43 -27.32 13.31
C MET A 134 17.69 -26.24 14.09
N TYR A 135 16.80 -25.54 13.41
CA TYR A 135 16.02 -24.49 14.02
C TYR A 135 14.57 -24.59 13.56
N SER A 136 13.65 -24.21 14.43
CA SER A 136 12.26 -23.97 14.06
C SER A 136 12.20 -22.80 13.07
N ARG A 137 11.65 -23.05 11.88
CA ARG A 137 11.33 -22.04 10.85
C ARG A 137 9.89 -21.54 10.97
N THR A 138 9.11 -22.15 11.86
CA THR A 138 7.70 -21.83 12.12
C THR A 138 7.49 -21.43 13.56
N GLY A 139 6.51 -20.57 13.80
CA GLY A 139 5.91 -20.29 15.10
C GLY A 139 4.44 -20.70 15.14
N VAL A 140 3.78 -20.44 16.27
CA VAL A 140 2.33 -20.67 16.42
C VAL A 140 1.62 -19.35 16.63
N LEU A 141 0.65 -19.01 15.78
CA LEU A 141 -0.36 -18.01 16.09
C LEU A 141 -1.52 -18.69 16.81
N ARG A 142 -1.81 -18.26 18.04
CA ARG A 142 -2.97 -18.74 18.81
C ARG A 142 -4.03 -17.65 18.91
N LEU A 143 -5.19 -17.91 18.37
CA LEU A 143 -6.39 -17.09 18.55
C LEU A 143 -7.15 -17.62 19.77
N ARG A 144 -7.57 -16.75 20.69
CA ARG A 144 -8.35 -17.13 21.87
C ARG A 144 -9.44 -16.09 22.16
N ALA A 145 -10.68 -16.57 22.23
CA ALA A 145 -11.83 -15.73 22.57
C ALA A 145 -11.90 -15.48 24.10
N THR A 146 -12.20 -14.25 24.49
CA THR A 146 -12.36 -13.83 25.91
C THR A 146 -13.83 -13.81 26.36
N ASP A 147 -14.75 -14.17 25.46
CA ASP A 147 -16.20 -14.07 25.67
C ASP A 147 -16.71 -14.90 26.83
N LYS A 148 -17.50 -14.25 27.70
CA LYS A 148 -18.23 -14.91 28.79
C LYS A 148 -19.68 -15.23 28.43
N LYS A 149 -20.21 -14.62 27.37
CA LYS A 149 -21.58 -14.77 26.90
C LYS A 149 -21.60 -15.36 25.50
N SER A 150 -22.46 -16.35 25.31
CA SER A 150 -22.67 -17.00 24.03
C SER A 150 -23.45 -16.10 23.06
N ASP A 151 -23.02 -16.04 21.80
CA ASP A 151 -23.82 -15.52 20.69
C ASP A 151 -24.36 -16.68 19.83
N LYS A 152 -25.67 -16.69 19.59
CA LYS A 152 -26.35 -17.73 18.81
C LYS A 152 -26.67 -17.31 17.38
N SER A 153 -26.23 -16.13 16.96
CA SER A 153 -26.43 -15.63 15.60
C SER A 153 -25.68 -16.45 14.55
N TYR A 154 -24.55 -17.05 14.92
CA TYR A 154 -23.70 -17.90 14.07
C TYR A 154 -23.49 -19.30 14.67
N SER A 155 -23.07 -20.23 13.83
CA SER A 155 -22.77 -21.62 14.22
C SER A 155 -21.34 -22.05 13.94
N THR A 156 -20.60 -21.29 13.13
CA THR A 156 -19.21 -21.57 12.78
C THR A 156 -18.39 -20.28 12.81
N VAL A 157 -17.21 -20.36 13.41
CA VAL A 157 -16.19 -19.31 13.33
C VAL A 157 -15.19 -19.73 12.27
N ARG A 158 -15.00 -18.90 11.25
CA ARG A 158 -13.95 -19.06 10.24
C ARG A 158 -12.84 -18.05 10.54
N ALA A 159 -11.67 -18.55 10.91
CA ALA A 159 -10.48 -17.72 11.05
C ALA A 159 -9.67 -17.77 9.76
N ILE A 160 -9.25 -16.60 9.29
CA ILE A 160 -8.44 -16.41 8.09
C ILE A 160 -7.19 -15.65 8.49
N VAL A 161 -6.04 -16.29 8.30
CA VAL A 161 -4.73 -15.72 8.59
C VAL A 161 -4.02 -15.45 7.27
N SER A 162 -3.78 -14.18 6.96
CA SER A 162 -3.00 -13.77 5.81
C SER A 162 -1.53 -13.77 6.20
N ALA A 163 -0.78 -14.77 5.73
CA ALA A 163 0.63 -14.94 6.02
C ALA A 163 1.47 -14.51 4.80
N PRO A 164 2.54 -13.71 4.98
CA PRO A 164 3.31 -13.19 3.85
C PRO A 164 4.29 -14.20 3.25
N ILE A 165 4.54 -15.33 3.93
CA ILE A 165 5.51 -16.36 3.54
C ILE A 165 4.76 -17.63 3.13
N SER A 166 5.03 -18.13 1.91
CA SER A 166 4.44 -19.36 1.38
C SER A 166 5.32 -20.60 1.55
N GLY A 167 6.60 -20.43 1.89
CA GLY A 167 7.54 -21.54 1.92
C GLY A 167 8.93 -21.19 2.40
N TYR A 168 9.76 -22.23 2.53
CA TYR A 168 11.17 -22.15 2.90
C TYR A 168 12.03 -22.93 1.91
N ARG A 169 13.01 -22.26 1.29
CA ARG A 169 13.99 -22.85 0.37
C ARG A 169 15.18 -23.37 1.18
N VAL A 170 15.43 -24.67 1.09
CA VAL A 170 16.45 -25.30 1.95
C VAL A 170 17.86 -25.01 1.46
N ALA A 171 18.09 -24.90 0.15
CA ALA A 171 19.43 -24.77 -0.45
C ALA A 171 20.26 -23.58 0.04
N ASP A 172 19.59 -22.45 0.29
CA ASP A 172 20.16 -21.17 0.71
C ASP A 172 19.55 -20.65 2.02
N ALA A 173 18.66 -21.44 2.64
CA ALA A 173 17.99 -21.14 3.90
C ALA A 173 17.17 -19.84 3.88
N SER A 174 16.48 -19.56 2.77
CA SER A 174 15.65 -18.36 2.60
C SER A 174 14.15 -18.65 2.70
N PHE A 175 13.37 -17.65 3.12
CA PHE A 175 11.91 -17.66 3.00
C PHE A 175 11.47 -17.29 1.59
N ILE A 176 10.29 -17.77 1.18
CA ILE A 176 9.62 -17.39 -0.06
C ILE A 176 8.50 -16.41 0.29
N GLU A 177 8.73 -15.14 0.02
CA GLU A 177 7.80 -14.03 0.29
C GLU A 177 6.73 -13.95 -0.81
N SER A 178 5.75 -14.85 -0.72
CA SER A 178 4.55 -14.85 -1.55
C SER A 178 3.35 -15.04 -0.62
N PRO A 179 2.47 -14.04 -0.48
CA PRO A 179 1.37 -14.11 0.47
C PRO A 179 0.42 -15.31 0.22
N VAL A 180 -0.05 -15.91 1.31
CA VAL A 180 -1.02 -17.03 1.33
C VAL A 180 -2.08 -16.79 2.39
N GLU A 181 -3.29 -17.32 2.17
CA GLU A 181 -4.37 -17.31 3.15
C GLU A 181 -4.54 -18.70 3.78
N LEU A 182 -4.47 -18.76 5.11
CA LEU A 182 -4.71 -19.96 5.89
C LEU A 182 -6.11 -19.87 6.50
N VAL A 183 -7.01 -20.77 6.11
CA VAL A 183 -8.43 -20.72 6.47
C VAL A 183 -8.80 -21.91 7.33
N ARG A 184 -9.41 -21.66 8.50
CA ARG A 184 -9.92 -22.71 9.39
C ARG A 184 -11.33 -22.43 9.86
N ASP A 185 -12.19 -23.42 9.64
CA ASP A 185 -13.58 -23.41 10.08
C ASP A 185 -13.74 -24.23 11.36
N ARG A 186 -14.31 -23.61 12.40
CA ARG A 186 -14.61 -24.27 13.67
C ARG A 186 -16.07 -24.11 14.03
N ALA A 187 -16.82 -25.21 13.94
CA ALA A 187 -18.19 -25.26 14.44
C ALA A 187 -18.22 -24.98 15.95
N THR A 188 -19.22 -24.25 16.41
CA THR A 188 -19.38 -23.84 17.80
C THR A 188 -20.83 -23.95 18.24
N SER A 189 -21.08 -24.75 19.28
CA SER A 189 -22.38 -24.81 19.96
C SER A 189 -22.47 -23.81 21.11
N THR A 190 -21.33 -23.24 21.54
CA THR A 190 -21.21 -22.29 22.65
C THR A 190 -21.21 -20.84 22.19
N GLY A 191 -21.39 -20.59 20.89
CA GLY A 191 -21.41 -19.23 20.36
C GLY A 191 -20.14 -18.45 20.66
N GLY A 192 -18.98 -19.05 20.36
CA GLY A 192 -17.67 -18.39 20.53
C GLY A 192 -17.02 -18.52 21.90
N VAL A 193 -17.79 -18.85 22.95
CA VAL A 193 -17.22 -19.04 24.30
C VAL A 193 -16.24 -20.22 24.29
N ASN A 194 -15.02 -19.96 24.79
CA ASN A 194 -13.85 -20.86 24.75
C ASN A 194 -13.35 -21.19 23.33
N TYR A 195 -13.68 -20.36 22.33
CA TYR A 195 -13.05 -20.49 21.03
C TYR A 195 -11.53 -20.31 21.17
N THR A 196 -10.80 -21.23 20.57
CA THR A 196 -9.35 -21.17 20.43
C THR A 196 -8.96 -21.75 19.09
N ASP A 197 -7.94 -21.24 18.43
CA ASP A 197 -7.40 -21.89 17.25
C ASP A 197 -5.91 -21.63 17.10
N ASP A 198 -5.17 -22.66 16.70
CA ASP A 198 -3.73 -22.62 16.54
C ASP A 198 -3.39 -22.78 15.05
N PHE A 199 -2.60 -21.83 14.56
CA PHE A 199 -2.05 -21.81 13.21
C PHE A 199 -0.52 -21.88 13.29
N VAL A 200 0.05 -22.96 12.80
CA VAL A 200 1.50 -23.10 12.60
C VAL A 200 1.88 -22.45 11.27
N THR A 201 2.61 -21.35 11.34
CA THR A 201 3.01 -20.55 10.16
C THR A 201 4.51 -20.31 10.17
N PHE A 202 5.11 -20.06 9.00
CA PHE A 202 6.49 -19.59 8.94
C PHE A 202 6.68 -18.31 9.78
N GLU A 203 7.84 -18.21 10.40
CA GLU A 203 8.22 -17.05 11.21
C GLU A 203 8.41 -15.81 10.34
N THR A 204 8.01 -14.66 10.85
CA THR A 204 8.03 -13.39 10.11
C THR A 204 8.94 -12.34 10.75
N SER A 205 9.36 -12.57 12.00
CA SER A 205 10.09 -11.61 12.80
C SER A 205 11.48 -11.30 12.25
N THR A 206 12.17 -12.29 11.65
CA THR A 206 13.53 -12.07 11.10
C THR A 206 13.55 -11.23 9.83
N ILE A 207 12.43 -11.15 9.10
CA ILE A 207 12.28 -10.35 7.88
C ILE A 207 11.48 -9.05 8.08
N GLY A 208 11.12 -8.73 9.34
CA GLY A 208 10.39 -7.50 9.66
C GLY A 208 8.95 -7.47 9.13
N GLN A 209 8.32 -8.64 8.97
CA GLN A 209 6.94 -8.77 8.51
C GLN A 209 6.04 -9.34 9.63
N ALA A 210 4.73 -9.37 9.38
CA ALA A 210 3.72 -9.81 10.32
C ALA A 210 2.51 -10.40 9.59
N VAL A 211 1.68 -11.17 10.30
CA VAL A 211 0.44 -11.73 9.76
C VAL A 211 -0.76 -10.84 10.11
N ASN A 212 -1.80 -10.88 9.30
CA ASN A 212 -3.10 -10.26 9.59
C ASN A 212 -4.18 -11.32 9.80
N VAL A 213 -5.21 -10.98 10.57
CA VAL A 213 -6.28 -11.92 10.95
C VAL A 213 -7.64 -11.32 10.61
N ARG A 214 -8.51 -12.14 10.00
CA ARG A 214 -9.93 -11.86 9.80
C ARG A 214 -10.76 -12.99 10.37
N ILE A 215 -11.87 -12.65 11.01
CA ILE A 215 -12.85 -13.60 11.54
C ILE A 215 -14.17 -13.45 10.77
N ASP A 216 -14.59 -14.51 10.08
CA ASP A 216 -15.90 -14.61 9.45
C ASP A 216 -16.83 -15.45 10.35
N TYR A 217 -18.06 -14.98 10.53
CA TYR A 217 -19.11 -15.63 11.30
C TYR A 217 -20.08 -16.27 10.31
N LEU A 218 -20.26 -17.59 10.39
CA LEU A 218 -21.07 -18.34 9.44
C LEU A 218 -22.33 -18.90 10.08
N ASP A 219 -23.44 -18.83 9.36
CA ASP A 219 -24.72 -19.46 9.73
C ASP A 219 -24.68 -21.00 9.57
N ASN A 220 -25.79 -21.66 9.91
CA ASN A 220 -25.91 -23.13 9.84
C ASN A 220 -25.85 -23.67 8.40
N GLN A 221 -26.02 -22.80 7.41
CA GLN A 221 -25.96 -23.12 5.99
C GLN A 221 -24.57 -22.84 5.40
N GLY A 222 -23.65 -22.29 6.19
CA GLY A 222 -22.29 -21.94 5.79
C GLY A 222 -22.16 -20.59 5.10
N ASN A 223 -23.19 -19.74 5.15
CA ASN A 223 -23.12 -18.38 4.62
C ASN A 223 -22.42 -17.46 5.62
N VAL A 224 -21.55 -16.59 5.14
CA VAL A 224 -20.96 -15.52 5.96
C VAL A 224 -22.03 -14.49 6.27
N ILE A 225 -22.33 -14.31 7.56
CA ILE A 225 -23.31 -13.31 8.03
C ILE A 225 -22.64 -12.06 8.60
N GLN A 226 -21.36 -12.17 8.97
CA GLN A 226 -20.54 -11.06 9.42
C GLN A 226 -19.07 -11.38 9.16
N SER A 227 -18.26 -10.37 8.88
CA SER A 227 -16.80 -10.45 8.78
C SER A 227 -16.19 -9.34 9.62
N LYS A 228 -15.20 -9.66 10.45
CA LYS A 228 -14.47 -8.69 11.25
C LYS A 228 -12.96 -8.87 11.05
N PRO A 229 -12.26 -7.90 10.44
CA PRO A 229 -10.81 -7.87 10.52
C PRO A 229 -10.35 -7.53 11.94
N MET A 230 -9.16 -8.01 12.32
CA MET A 230 -8.45 -7.51 13.51
C MET A 230 -7.61 -6.30 13.11
N ASP A 231 -7.69 -5.24 13.91
CA ASP A 231 -6.93 -4.01 13.67
C ASP A 231 -5.50 -4.12 14.18
N GLY A 232 -4.68 -4.87 13.46
CA GLY A 232 -3.29 -5.07 13.82
C GLY A 232 -2.58 -6.04 12.89
N SER A 233 -1.27 -6.09 13.03
CA SER A 233 -0.42 -7.14 12.45
C SER A 233 0.38 -7.80 13.57
N PHE A 234 0.57 -9.11 13.44
CA PHE A 234 1.11 -9.94 14.52
C PHE A 234 2.40 -10.63 14.05
N PRO A 235 3.55 -10.39 14.69
CA PRO A 235 4.78 -11.09 14.33
C PRO A 235 4.70 -12.55 14.75
N ILE A 236 5.27 -13.43 13.93
CA ILE A 236 5.39 -14.86 14.24
C ILE A 236 6.84 -15.14 14.59
N HIS A 237 7.08 -15.54 15.82
CA HIS A 237 8.40 -15.86 16.33
C HIS A 237 8.70 -17.36 16.16
N PRO A 238 9.90 -17.74 15.71
CA PRO A 238 10.26 -19.14 15.54
C PRO A 238 10.24 -19.85 16.89
N ASN A 239 9.68 -21.07 16.93
CA ASN A 239 9.54 -21.90 18.13
C ASN A 239 8.60 -21.38 19.25
N ASP A 240 8.10 -20.15 19.14
CA ASP A 240 7.25 -19.54 20.16
C ASP A 240 5.76 -19.54 19.76
N THR A 241 4.89 -19.15 20.70
CA THR A 241 3.47 -18.91 20.44
C THR A 241 3.11 -17.44 20.59
N THR A 242 2.68 -16.80 19.51
CA THR A 242 2.03 -15.49 19.53
C THR A 242 0.53 -15.69 19.80
N GLN A 243 0.09 -15.44 21.02
CA GLN A 243 -1.31 -15.56 21.43
C GLN A 243 -2.03 -14.21 21.33
N ILE A 244 -3.24 -14.22 20.76
CA ILE A 244 -4.14 -13.07 20.67
C ILE A 244 -5.41 -13.41 21.44
N ASP A 245 -5.66 -12.65 22.49
CA ASP A 245 -6.86 -12.70 23.32
C ASP A 245 -7.82 -11.59 22.91
N PHE A 246 -9.03 -11.91 22.44
CA PHE A 246 -9.97 -10.91 21.91
C PHE A 246 -11.44 -11.26 22.18
N PRO A 247 -12.37 -10.28 22.25
CA PRO A 247 -13.80 -10.50 22.31
C PRO A 247 -14.29 -10.84 20.91
N LEU A 248 -14.70 -12.10 20.72
CA LEU A 248 -15.26 -12.59 19.48
C LEU A 248 -16.69 -12.04 19.28
N ASN A 249 -17.49 -11.91 20.34
CA ASN A 249 -18.91 -11.54 20.26
C ASN A 249 -19.19 -10.05 20.45
N ASP A 250 -18.22 -9.17 20.20
CA ASP A 250 -18.45 -7.73 20.24
C ASP A 250 -19.39 -7.29 19.10
N THR A 251 -20.66 -7.01 19.40
CA THR A 251 -21.63 -6.59 18.38
C THR A 251 -21.59 -5.09 18.08
N GLU A 252 -20.87 -4.30 18.88
CA GLU A 252 -20.86 -2.84 18.76
C GLU A 252 -19.85 -2.37 17.70
N HIS A 253 -18.73 -3.08 17.54
CA HIS A 253 -17.67 -2.69 16.62
C HIS A 253 -17.56 -3.61 15.39
N PRO A 254 -17.40 -3.06 14.17
CA PRO A 254 -17.22 -3.83 12.94
C PRO A 254 -15.80 -4.42 12.80
N ILE A 255 -14.89 -4.10 13.72
CA ILE A 255 -13.47 -4.46 13.71
C ILE A 255 -13.12 -4.97 15.11
N ILE A 256 -12.23 -5.95 15.22
CA ILE A 256 -11.71 -6.42 16.50
C ILE A 256 -10.49 -5.57 16.87
N GLN A 257 -10.60 -4.80 17.95
CA GLN A 257 -9.54 -3.88 18.40
C GLN A 257 -9.19 -4.08 19.88
N ASP A 258 -10.17 -4.49 20.68
CA ASP A 258 -9.96 -4.84 22.08
C ASP A 258 -9.27 -6.20 22.19
N TYR A 259 -7.97 -6.28 21.95
CA TYR A 259 -7.23 -7.52 22.11
C TYR A 259 -5.95 -7.35 22.92
N THR A 260 -5.46 -8.46 23.48
CA THR A 260 -4.16 -8.55 24.13
C THR A 260 -3.31 -9.54 23.37
N VAL A 261 -2.08 -9.15 23.04
CA VAL A 261 -1.09 -10.04 22.43
C VAL A 261 -0.13 -10.53 23.51
N THR A 262 0.22 -11.81 23.51
CA THR A 262 1.19 -12.39 24.43
C THR A 262 2.13 -13.32 23.66
N ILE A 263 3.44 -13.10 23.76
CA ILE A 263 4.44 -14.00 23.19
C ILE A 263 4.83 -15.01 24.27
N LEU A 264 4.30 -16.23 24.14
CA LEU A 264 4.63 -17.35 24.99
C LEU A 264 5.84 -18.06 24.39
N SER A 265 7.03 -17.64 24.80
CA SER A 265 8.23 -18.46 24.65
C SER A 265 8.27 -19.54 25.74
N GLU A 266 9.07 -20.59 25.57
CA GLU A 266 9.30 -21.59 26.64
C GLU A 266 9.92 -20.97 27.93
N GLY A 267 10.23 -19.66 27.92
CA GLY A 267 10.52 -18.83 29.09
C GLY A 267 9.82 -17.46 29.02
N TRP A 268 8.63 -17.36 29.63
CA TRP A 268 7.77 -16.18 29.81
C TRP A 268 8.39 -14.78 29.59
N ASN A 269 7.86 -14.04 28.62
CA ASN A 269 7.84 -12.56 28.62
C ASN A 269 6.43 -12.08 28.24
N GLU A 270 5.76 -11.37 29.15
CA GLU A 270 4.53 -10.63 28.83
C GLU A 270 4.92 -9.26 28.25
N GLU A 271 4.61 -9.03 26.98
CA GLU A 271 4.57 -7.68 26.41
C GLU A 271 3.12 -7.21 26.44
N THR A 272 2.79 -6.27 27.33
CA THR A 272 1.47 -5.65 27.37
C THR A 272 1.39 -4.61 26.26
N VAL A 273 0.84 -4.98 25.12
CA VAL A 273 0.40 -4.01 24.11
C VAL A 273 -0.94 -3.45 24.55
N VAL A 274 -0.99 -2.14 24.82
CA VAL A 274 -2.26 -1.44 25.06
C VAL A 274 -2.90 -1.22 23.69
N PRO A 275 -4.13 -1.74 23.45
CA PRO A 275 -4.79 -1.55 22.16
C PRO A 275 -4.98 -0.05 21.88
N GLU A 276 -4.85 0.33 20.60
CA GLU A 276 -5.17 1.68 20.14
C GLU A 276 -6.63 2.02 20.48
N VAL A 277 -6.92 3.32 20.63
CA VAL A 277 -8.28 3.81 20.87
C VAL A 277 -9.21 3.21 19.82
N PRO A 278 -10.38 2.65 20.20
CA PRO A 278 -11.30 2.06 19.25
C PRO A 278 -11.63 3.01 18.09
N ILE A 279 -11.47 2.50 16.86
CA ILE A 279 -11.83 3.17 15.62
C ILE A 279 -13.36 3.19 15.54
N ILE A 280 -13.93 4.38 15.71
CA ILE A 280 -15.36 4.60 15.54
C ILE A 280 -15.62 4.84 14.05
N VAL A 281 -16.20 3.82 13.39
CA VAL A 281 -16.62 3.93 11.99
C VAL A 281 -17.92 4.74 11.93
N PRO A 282 -17.98 5.83 11.15
CA PRO A 282 -19.21 6.62 11.03
C PRO A 282 -20.37 5.81 10.45
N GLU A 283 -21.60 6.17 10.83
CA GLU A 283 -22.81 5.48 10.37
C GLU A 283 -22.88 5.41 8.83
N GLY A 284 -23.15 4.21 8.31
CA GLY A 284 -23.25 3.95 6.87
C GLY A 284 -21.92 3.85 6.13
N TYR A 285 -20.78 3.95 6.82
CA TYR A 285 -19.47 3.70 6.22
C TYR A 285 -19.02 2.26 6.43
N THR A 286 -18.36 1.70 5.41
CA THR A 286 -17.64 0.44 5.46
C THR A 286 -16.18 0.71 5.77
N TYR A 287 -15.65 0.10 6.83
CA TYR A 287 -14.22 0.18 7.13
C TYR A 287 -13.40 -0.61 6.13
N ALA A 288 -12.36 0.01 5.57
CA ALA A 288 -11.35 -0.68 4.79
C ALA A 288 -10.14 -1.00 5.67
N ALA A 289 -9.89 -2.29 5.92
CA ALA A 289 -8.74 -2.71 6.71
C ALA A 289 -7.41 -2.31 6.04
N PRO A 290 -6.35 -2.01 6.80
CA PRO A 290 -5.01 -1.81 6.25
C PRO A 290 -4.61 -2.96 5.30
N GLY A 291 -3.99 -2.63 4.17
CA GLY A 291 -3.67 -3.59 3.12
C GLY A 291 -4.80 -3.91 2.14
N THR A 292 -6.03 -3.45 2.39
CA THR A 292 -7.15 -3.59 1.43
C THR A 292 -6.84 -2.84 0.13
N ASN A 293 -6.99 -3.52 -1.00
CA ASN A 293 -6.95 -2.89 -2.31
C ASN A 293 -8.29 -2.16 -2.55
N LEU A 294 -8.29 -0.83 -2.40
CA LEU A 294 -9.53 -0.04 -2.49
C LEU A 294 -10.15 -0.10 -3.88
N ARG A 295 -9.35 -0.25 -4.94
CA ARG A 295 -9.85 -0.40 -6.31
C ARG A 295 -10.76 -1.62 -6.44
N ASN A 296 -10.31 -2.75 -5.94
CA ASN A 296 -11.07 -4.00 -6.00
C ASN A 296 -12.34 -3.89 -5.17
N LEU A 297 -12.23 -3.38 -3.93
CA LEU A 297 -13.37 -3.14 -3.05
C LEU A 297 -14.42 -2.23 -3.69
N CYS A 298 -14.01 -1.09 -4.26
CA CYS A 298 -14.93 -0.19 -4.98
C CYS A 298 -15.60 -0.89 -6.15
N ASN A 299 -14.87 -1.64 -6.98
CA ASN A 299 -15.46 -2.33 -8.14
C ASN A 299 -16.46 -3.42 -7.71
N GLU A 300 -16.15 -4.21 -6.68
CA GLU A 300 -17.08 -5.19 -6.12
C GLU A 300 -18.38 -4.54 -5.64
N MET A 301 -18.28 -3.40 -4.95
CA MET A 301 -19.46 -2.64 -4.50
C MET A 301 -20.21 -1.95 -5.66
N PHE A 302 -19.50 -1.49 -6.69
CA PHE A 302 -20.12 -0.94 -7.89
C PHE A 302 -20.87 -2.00 -8.71
N ASP A 303 -20.38 -3.23 -8.76
CA ASP A 303 -21.01 -4.31 -9.52
C ASP A 303 -22.16 -4.99 -8.76
N ASN A 304 -22.27 -4.79 -7.44
CA ASN A 304 -23.38 -5.30 -6.62
C ASN A 304 -24.66 -4.44 -6.79
N GLU A 305 -25.73 -5.01 -7.35
CA GLU A 305 -27.00 -4.30 -7.59
C GLU A 305 -27.71 -3.80 -6.31
N GLU A 306 -27.46 -4.42 -5.15
CA GLU A 306 -28.06 -4.01 -3.87
C GLU A 306 -27.38 -2.78 -3.26
N VAL A 307 -26.14 -2.49 -3.69
CA VAL A 307 -25.38 -1.33 -3.21
C VAL A 307 -25.77 -0.12 -4.06
N THR A 308 -26.41 0.88 -3.45
CA THR A 308 -26.79 2.13 -4.14
C THR A 308 -25.73 3.21 -4.06
N GLU A 309 -24.86 3.16 -3.04
CA GLU A 309 -23.78 4.10 -2.79
C GLU A 309 -22.60 3.39 -2.13
N VAL A 310 -21.39 3.90 -2.35
CA VAL A 310 -20.16 3.36 -1.76
C VAL A 310 -19.61 4.37 -0.76
N ARG A 311 -19.47 3.97 0.50
CA ARG A 311 -18.94 4.80 1.59
C ARG A 311 -17.82 4.05 2.30
N LEU A 312 -16.59 4.52 2.17
CA LEU A 312 -15.40 3.87 2.71
C LEU A 312 -14.77 4.73 3.81
N PHE A 313 -14.44 4.11 4.93
CA PHE A 313 -13.72 4.73 6.04
C PHE A 313 -12.32 4.13 6.16
N LEU A 314 -11.31 5.00 6.15
CA LEU A 314 -9.90 4.62 6.10
C LEU A 314 -9.19 4.96 7.40
N LYS A 315 -8.35 4.04 7.89
CA LYS A 315 -7.59 4.24 9.14
C LYS A 315 -6.52 5.31 8.96
N ALA A 316 -6.32 6.14 9.98
CA ALA A 316 -5.19 7.07 10.05
C ALA A 316 -3.85 6.30 10.09
N GLY A 317 -2.73 6.99 9.85
CA GLY A 317 -1.40 6.36 9.79
C GLY A 317 -1.18 5.35 8.65
N THR A 318 -2.19 5.08 7.82
CA THR A 318 -2.19 3.99 6.85
C THR A 318 -2.16 4.53 5.42
N THR A 319 -1.43 3.84 4.54
CA THR A 319 -1.44 4.10 3.09
C THR A 319 -2.34 3.10 2.37
N TYR A 320 -3.23 3.61 1.50
CA TYR A 320 -4.15 2.80 0.71
C TYR A 320 -3.96 3.03 -0.79
N GLU A 321 -4.14 1.96 -1.57
CA GLU A 321 -4.06 1.98 -3.03
C GLU A 321 -5.46 2.02 -3.65
N LEU A 322 -5.83 3.16 -4.25
CA LEU A 322 -7.04 3.28 -5.08
C LEU A 322 -6.73 3.04 -6.56
N GLY A 323 -5.54 3.45 -7.03
CA GLY A 323 -5.17 3.35 -8.43
C GLY A 323 -6.17 4.04 -9.37
N ARG A 324 -6.27 3.58 -10.62
CA ARG A 324 -7.26 4.11 -11.58
C ARG A 324 -8.65 3.52 -11.32
N LEU A 325 -9.66 4.38 -11.27
CA LEU A 325 -11.04 3.98 -10.96
C LEU A 325 -12.03 4.62 -11.94
N GLU A 326 -12.98 3.82 -12.45
CA GLU A 326 -14.18 4.36 -13.09
C GLU A 326 -15.29 4.39 -12.05
N ILE A 327 -15.72 5.58 -11.65
CA ILE A 327 -16.73 5.77 -10.62
C ILE A 327 -18.11 5.69 -11.27
N LYS A 328 -18.90 4.71 -10.83
CA LYS A 328 -20.20 4.34 -11.43
C LYS A 328 -21.41 4.58 -10.50
N LYS A 329 -21.15 4.82 -9.22
CA LYS A 329 -22.16 5.08 -8.17
C LYS A 329 -21.67 6.21 -7.27
N PRO A 330 -22.56 6.87 -6.50
CA PRO A 330 -22.15 7.84 -5.49
C PRO A 330 -21.06 7.25 -4.60
N LEU A 331 -19.99 8.02 -4.39
CA LEU A 331 -18.79 7.56 -3.69
C LEU A 331 -18.40 8.57 -2.62
N SER A 332 -18.21 8.08 -1.38
CA SER A 332 -17.59 8.83 -0.29
C SER A 332 -16.41 8.03 0.26
N ILE A 333 -15.22 8.63 0.28
CA ILE A 333 -14.06 8.09 0.96
C ILE A 333 -13.68 9.10 2.05
N LEU A 334 -13.64 8.61 3.28
CA LEU A 334 -13.38 9.41 4.48
C LEU A 334 -12.17 8.83 5.22
N GLY A 335 -11.15 9.66 5.43
CA GLY A 335 -10.02 9.34 6.31
C GLY A 335 -10.41 9.58 7.76
N GLN A 336 -9.90 8.72 8.64
CA GLN A 336 -9.99 8.92 10.09
C GLN A 336 -9.19 10.16 10.50
N GLU A 337 -9.76 10.95 11.40
CA GLU A 337 -9.03 12.05 12.02
C GLU A 337 -7.85 11.48 12.84
N PRO A 338 -6.60 11.88 12.55
CA PRO A 338 -5.43 11.32 13.21
C PRO A 338 -5.39 11.66 14.70
N SER A 339 -4.96 10.70 15.51
CA SER A 339 -4.66 10.95 16.92
C SER A 339 -3.38 11.79 17.08
N THR A 340 -3.11 12.30 18.28
CA THR A 340 -1.90 13.08 18.54
C THR A 340 -0.64 12.27 18.22
N GLY A 341 0.16 12.75 17.26
CA GLY A 341 1.40 12.09 16.81
C GLY A 341 1.21 11.07 15.68
N GLU A 342 -0.03 10.79 15.29
CA GLU A 342 -0.38 9.96 14.13
C GLU A 342 -0.43 10.81 12.86
N THR A 343 -0.05 10.24 11.72
CA THR A 343 -0.19 10.92 10.42
C THR A 343 -1.59 10.71 9.85
N ARG A 344 -2.03 11.58 8.94
CA ARG A 344 -3.25 11.31 8.17
C ARG A 344 -3.11 10.05 7.33
N THR A 345 -4.26 9.47 6.97
CA THR A 345 -4.33 8.46 5.93
C THR A 345 -3.75 9.01 4.63
N VAL A 346 -2.97 8.20 3.91
CA VAL A 346 -2.51 8.51 2.55
C VAL A 346 -3.26 7.64 1.55
N MET A 347 -3.83 8.25 0.51
CA MET A 347 -4.45 7.53 -0.60
C MET A 347 -3.65 7.76 -1.89
N ASN A 348 -3.08 6.68 -2.41
CA ASN A 348 -2.46 6.66 -3.74
C ASN A 348 -3.55 6.51 -4.79
N MET A 349 -3.84 7.61 -5.47
CA MET A 349 -4.93 7.72 -6.43
C MET A 349 -4.36 7.83 -7.85
N GLY A 350 -4.75 6.92 -8.73
CA GLY A 350 -4.57 7.08 -10.17
C GLY A 350 -5.68 7.95 -10.76
N ASN A 351 -5.65 8.15 -12.06
CA ASN A 351 -6.70 8.88 -12.76
C ASN A 351 -8.08 8.22 -12.54
N ALA A 352 -9.06 9.03 -12.13
CA ALA A 352 -10.44 8.63 -12.03
C ALA A 352 -11.30 9.16 -13.19
N SER A 353 -12.15 8.30 -13.73
CA SER A 353 -13.22 8.65 -14.67
C SER A 353 -14.59 8.53 -14.01
N ILE A 354 -15.60 9.19 -14.56
CA ILE A 354 -16.95 9.25 -13.99
C ILE A 354 -17.96 8.81 -15.05
N ASN A 355 -18.91 7.98 -14.67
CA ASN A 355 -19.95 7.46 -15.56
C ASN A 355 -21.30 7.41 -14.83
N GLY A 356 -22.34 7.94 -15.48
CA GLY A 356 -23.71 7.92 -14.96
C GLY A 356 -24.12 9.14 -14.14
N GLU A 357 -25.25 9.00 -13.44
CA GLU A 357 -25.90 10.06 -12.66
C GLU A 357 -25.58 9.87 -11.18
N LEU A 358 -24.77 10.77 -10.60
CA LEU A 358 -24.25 10.64 -9.25
C LEU A 358 -24.73 11.81 -8.37
N ASP A 359 -25.30 11.47 -7.21
CA ASP A 359 -25.67 12.48 -6.23
C ASP A 359 -24.44 13.16 -5.61
N TYR A 360 -23.35 12.42 -5.40
CA TYR A 360 -22.13 12.99 -4.86
C TYR A 360 -20.88 12.18 -5.19
N LEU A 361 -19.73 12.87 -5.13
CA LEU A 361 -18.39 12.32 -5.06
C LEU A 361 -17.64 13.05 -3.93
N ARG A 362 -17.14 12.32 -2.92
CA ARG A 362 -16.55 12.90 -1.71
C ARG A 362 -15.21 12.25 -1.37
N PHE A 363 -14.21 13.09 -1.17
CA PHE A 363 -12.89 12.71 -0.65
C PHE A 363 -12.56 13.64 0.51
N GLU A 364 -12.54 13.10 1.72
CA GLU A 364 -12.47 13.91 2.95
C GLU A 364 -11.43 13.39 3.94
N GLY A 365 -10.62 14.29 4.52
CA GLY A 365 -9.78 13.99 5.69
C GLY A 365 -8.55 13.11 5.41
N MET A 366 -7.96 13.17 4.21
CA MET A 366 -6.82 12.34 3.83
C MET A 366 -5.81 13.08 2.94
N ASP A 367 -4.59 12.60 2.90
CA ASP A 367 -3.59 13.05 1.94
C ASP A 367 -3.78 12.26 0.64
N ILE A 368 -3.93 12.96 -0.49
CA ILE A 368 -4.10 12.35 -1.80
C ILE A 368 -2.81 12.49 -2.57
N ASN A 369 -2.16 11.36 -2.83
CA ASN A 369 -1.01 11.30 -3.71
C ASN A 369 -1.47 10.88 -5.11
N VAL A 370 -1.46 11.82 -6.05
CA VAL A 370 -1.84 11.56 -7.44
C VAL A 370 -0.68 10.86 -8.15
N THR A 371 -0.94 9.63 -8.58
CA THR A 371 0.07 8.74 -9.18
C THR A 371 0.13 8.84 -10.71
N ASP A 372 -0.94 9.34 -11.34
CA ASP A 372 -1.02 9.65 -12.77
C ASP A 372 -0.84 11.16 -13.04
N ASP A 373 -0.84 11.56 -14.31
CA ASP A 373 -0.75 12.98 -14.66
C ASP A 373 -2.02 13.79 -14.30
N TYR A 374 -3.16 13.13 -14.17
CA TYR A 374 -4.48 13.75 -13.94
C TYR A 374 -5.15 13.11 -12.74
N MET A 375 -5.90 13.91 -11.97
CA MET A 375 -6.80 13.38 -10.93
C MET A 375 -8.12 12.92 -11.57
N PHE A 376 -8.74 13.78 -12.38
CA PHE A 376 -9.89 13.45 -13.21
C PHE A 376 -9.61 13.77 -14.68
N ARG A 377 -9.53 12.75 -15.53
CA ARG A 377 -9.50 12.89 -16.99
C ARG A 377 -10.72 12.23 -17.61
N LEU A 378 -11.57 13.04 -18.21
CA LEU A 378 -12.94 12.70 -18.54
C LEU A 378 -13.08 12.67 -20.06
N ALA A 379 -12.59 11.59 -20.68
CA ALA A 379 -12.59 11.44 -22.13
C ALA A 379 -13.79 10.61 -22.60
N GLN A 380 -14.63 11.19 -23.45
CA GLN A 380 -15.72 10.48 -24.16
C GLN A 380 -16.78 9.80 -23.25
N LEU A 381 -17.01 10.33 -22.05
CA LEU A 381 -18.05 9.86 -21.12
C LEU A 381 -19.17 10.89 -20.96
N SER A 382 -20.37 10.39 -20.68
CA SER A 382 -21.54 11.18 -20.29
C SER A 382 -21.87 10.93 -18.82
N PHE A 383 -21.97 11.98 -18.03
CA PHE A 383 -22.31 11.91 -16.61
C PHE A 383 -22.90 13.24 -16.11
N HIS A 384 -23.64 13.14 -15.01
CA HIS A 384 -24.04 14.28 -14.18
C HIS A 384 -23.64 14.00 -12.74
N VAL A 385 -22.94 14.94 -12.11
CA VAL A 385 -22.62 14.90 -10.68
C VAL A 385 -23.25 16.11 -10.00
N LYS A 386 -24.12 15.91 -9.00
CA LYS A 386 -24.68 17.07 -8.27
C LYS A 386 -23.62 17.76 -7.42
N GLU A 387 -22.83 17.00 -6.67
CA GLU A 387 -21.79 17.58 -5.80
C GLU A 387 -20.49 16.78 -5.84
N LEU A 388 -19.38 17.41 -6.24
CA LEU A 388 -18.03 16.88 -6.09
C LEU A 388 -17.31 17.68 -5.01
N THR A 389 -16.95 17.01 -3.91
CA THR A 389 -16.30 17.62 -2.75
C THR A 389 -14.94 16.96 -2.50
N VAL A 390 -13.91 17.80 -2.41
CA VAL A 390 -12.61 17.43 -1.85
C VAL A 390 -12.37 18.34 -0.66
N LYS A 391 -12.24 17.76 0.54
CA LYS A 391 -12.23 18.53 1.78
C LYS A 391 -11.21 18.05 2.79
N SER A 392 -10.49 18.97 3.43
CA SER A 392 -9.49 18.63 4.46
C SER A 392 -8.44 17.64 3.93
N CYS A 393 -7.99 17.87 2.70
CA CYS A 393 -7.07 16.99 1.97
C CYS A 393 -5.83 17.73 1.46
N ASP A 394 -4.66 17.11 1.62
CA ASP A 394 -3.42 17.61 1.01
C ASP A 394 -3.16 16.82 -0.28
N ILE A 395 -3.14 17.53 -1.41
CA ILE A 395 -3.04 16.94 -2.74
C ILE A 395 -1.62 17.13 -3.26
N ASN A 396 -0.96 16.02 -3.51
CA ASN A 396 0.43 15.94 -3.95
C ASN A 396 0.55 15.18 -5.28
N GLY A 397 1.69 15.35 -5.96
CA GLY A 397 2.02 14.56 -7.16
C GLY A 397 1.28 14.96 -8.44
N LEU A 398 0.39 15.96 -8.41
CA LEU A 398 -0.38 16.38 -9.59
C LEU A 398 0.51 17.03 -10.67
N ARG A 399 0.65 16.37 -11.83
CA ARG A 399 1.56 16.76 -12.92
C ARG A 399 0.92 17.45 -14.14
N ARG A 400 -0.41 17.48 -14.25
CA ARG A 400 -1.10 18.22 -15.33
C ARG A 400 -2.35 18.96 -14.89
N SER A 401 -3.39 18.25 -14.47
CA SER A 401 -4.68 18.88 -14.20
C SER A 401 -5.50 18.06 -13.22
N MET A 402 -6.17 18.76 -12.32
CA MET A 402 -7.10 18.14 -11.40
C MET A 402 -8.37 17.73 -12.15
N TRP A 403 -8.87 18.60 -13.01
CA TRP A 403 -10.07 18.36 -13.81
C TRP A 403 -9.80 18.67 -15.27
N TYR A 404 -9.80 17.63 -16.11
CA TYR A 404 -9.65 17.76 -17.56
C TYR A 404 -10.82 17.11 -18.30
N ALA A 405 -11.74 17.95 -18.77
CA ALA A 405 -12.83 17.55 -19.66
C ALA A 405 -12.32 17.41 -21.11
N GLU A 406 -12.25 16.18 -21.61
CA GLU A 406 -11.76 15.85 -22.95
C GLU A 406 -12.92 15.40 -23.84
N ILE A 407 -13.84 16.34 -24.10
CA ILE A 407 -15.03 16.11 -24.91
C ILE A 407 -15.40 17.37 -25.73
N SER A 408 -15.91 17.15 -26.94
CA SER A 408 -16.35 18.21 -27.85
C SER A 408 -17.86 18.29 -28.03
N THR A 409 -18.60 17.31 -27.51
CA THR A 409 -20.07 17.26 -27.57
C THR A 409 -20.63 17.98 -26.36
N ASP A 410 -21.55 18.90 -26.61
CA ASP A 410 -22.21 19.70 -25.57
C ASP A 410 -23.04 18.82 -24.61
N ASP A 411 -23.17 19.26 -23.36
CA ASP A 411 -24.10 18.74 -22.35
C ASP A 411 -23.94 17.24 -22.07
N GLN A 412 -22.69 16.76 -22.02
CA GLN A 412 -22.37 15.37 -21.68
C GLN A 412 -21.74 15.24 -20.30
N GLN A 413 -21.01 16.25 -19.83
CA GLN A 413 -20.26 16.24 -18.60
C GLN A 413 -20.70 17.45 -17.79
N ILE A 414 -21.59 17.20 -16.83
CA ILE A 414 -22.23 18.24 -16.02
C ILE A 414 -21.86 18.02 -14.56
N VAL A 415 -21.45 19.09 -13.89
CA VAL A 415 -21.30 19.13 -12.43
C VAL A 415 -22.04 20.33 -11.87
N ASP A 416 -22.96 20.13 -10.93
CA ASP A 416 -23.71 21.27 -10.36
C ASP A 416 -22.83 22.07 -9.40
N HIS A 417 -22.09 21.38 -8.53
CA HIS A 417 -21.19 22.01 -7.56
C HIS A 417 -19.87 21.24 -7.41
N PHE A 418 -18.76 21.94 -7.63
CA PHE A 418 -17.43 21.52 -7.25
C PHE A 418 -16.93 22.32 -6.04
N VAL A 419 -16.55 21.62 -4.97
CA VAL A 419 -16.06 22.18 -3.71
C VAL A 419 -14.64 21.68 -3.41
N LEU A 420 -13.74 22.63 -3.24
CA LEU A 420 -12.39 22.42 -2.67
C LEU A 420 -12.30 23.24 -1.38
N ASP A 421 -12.24 22.58 -0.23
CA ASP A 421 -12.34 23.21 1.09
C ASP A 421 -11.29 22.69 2.06
N ASP A 422 -10.54 23.57 2.74
CA ASP A 422 -9.46 23.15 3.66
C ASP A 422 -8.43 22.22 2.98
N CYS A 423 -8.07 22.51 1.73
CA CYS A 423 -7.16 21.68 0.96
C CYS A 423 -5.87 22.41 0.61
N ARG A 424 -4.74 21.69 0.58
CA ARG A 424 -3.47 22.22 0.04
C ARG A 424 -3.07 21.43 -1.19
N LEU A 425 -3.19 22.03 -2.38
CA LEU A 425 -2.57 21.54 -3.59
C LEU A 425 -1.16 22.10 -3.68
N LEU A 426 -0.17 21.30 -3.28
CA LEU A 426 1.23 21.70 -3.21
C LEU A 426 2.01 21.20 -4.42
N ASN A 427 2.99 22.00 -4.82
CA ASN A 427 3.90 21.71 -5.93
C ASN A 427 3.20 21.29 -7.24
N PHE A 428 2.03 21.86 -7.52
CA PHE A 428 1.32 21.61 -8.77
C PHE A 428 2.23 21.96 -9.96
N ASN A 429 2.47 20.96 -10.80
CA ASN A 429 3.20 21.08 -12.05
C ASN A 429 2.21 20.84 -13.18
N ALA A 430 2.16 21.68 -14.21
CA ALA A 430 1.26 21.51 -15.35
C ALA A 430 1.89 20.78 -16.54
N GLY A 431 3.13 20.32 -16.37
CA GLY A 431 3.91 19.62 -17.38
C GLY A 431 4.25 20.48 -18.59
N ASP A 432 4.71 19.82 -19.66
CA ASP A 432 5.10 20.40 -20.95
C ASP A 432 3.92 20.99 -21.73
N ARG A 433 2.71 20.46 -21.52
CA ARG A 433 1.49 20.84 -22.24
C ARG A 433 0.73 22.02 -21.62
N ASN A 434 1.15 22.52 -20.45
CA ASN A 434 0.58 23.70 -19.80
C ASN A 434 -0.95 23.61 -19.59
N TYR A 435 -1.44 22.55 -18.95
CA TYR A 435 -2.86 22.41 -18.64
C TYR A 435 -3.30 23.35 -17.52
N SER A 436 -4.59 23.74 -17.51
CA SER A 436 -5.20 24.41 -16.37
C SER A 436 -5.41 23.44 -15.22
N MET A 437 -5.44 23.92 -13.97
CA MET A 437 -5.85 23.08 -12.83
C MET A 437 -7.28 22.55 -13.05
N ILE A 438 -8.18 23.42 -13.50
CA ILE A 438 -9.53 23.08 -13.97
C ILE A 438 -9.67 23.54 -15.42
N SER A 439 -9.88 22.58 -16.32
CA SER A 439 -10.07 22.80 -17.75
C SER A 439 -11.45 22.30 -18.16
N LEU A 440 -12.37 23.24 -18.41
CA LEU A 440 -13.72 22.95 -18.85
C LEU A 440 -13.77 22.61 -20.35
N GLY A 441 -14.66 21.67 -20.72
CA GLY A 441 -14.91 21.26 -22.10
C GLY A 441 -15.79 22.26 -22.85
N ASN A 442 -16.16 21.97 -24.09
CA ASN A 442 -17.10 22.84 -24.83
C ASN A 442 -18.52 22.60 -24.33
N ASN A 443 -19.16 23.60 -23.71
CA ASN A 443 -20.50 23.49 -23.11
C ASN A 443 -20.68 22.23 -22.25
N ASN A 444 -19.70 21.98 -21.38
CA ASN A 444 -19.68 20.87 -20.41
C ASN A 444 -19.30 21.50 -19.06
N PRO A 445 -20.29 22.08 -18.37
CA PRO A 445 -20.05 23.01 -17.30
C PRO A 445 -19.78 22.34 -15.95
N ILE A 446 -19.04 23.06 -15.12
CA ILE A 446 -19.17 22.99 -13.66
C ILE A 446 -19.89 24.27 -13.24
N TYR A 447 -21.17 24.19 -12.88
CA TYR A 447 -22.00 25.40 -12.68
C TYR A 447 -21.51 26.26 -11.51
N ASN A 448 -21.15 25.62 -10.40
CA ASN A 448 -20.63 26.29 -9.21
C ASN A 448 -19.24 25.75 -8.87
N ILE A 449 -18.23 26.62 -8.88
CA ILE A 449 -16.88 26.29 -8.41
C ILE A 449 -16.65 27.05 -7.11
N THR A 450 -16.39 26.34 -6.03
CA THR A 450 -16.06 26.91 -4.72
C THR A 450 -14.68 26.43 -4.28
N ILE A 451 -13.76 27.36 -4.08
CA ILE A 451 -12.45 27.12 -3.48
C ILE A 451 -12.38 27.97 -2.23
N ARG A 452 -12.29 27.34 -1.06
CA ARG A 452 -12.23 28.07 0.21
C ARG A 452 -11.27 27.46 1.21
N ASN A 453 -10.72 28.28 2.10
CA ASN A 453 -9.79 27.84 3.14
C ASN A 453 -8.63 27.00 2.56
N SER A 454 -8.22 27.28 1.32
CA SER A 454 -7.41 26.34 0.54
C SER A 454 -6.19 27.03 -0.08
N THR A 455 -5.19 26.21 -0.39
CA THR A 455 -3.96 26.65 -1.03
C THR A 455 -3.78 25.99 -2.39
N VAL A 456 -3.43 26.82 -3.38
CA VAL A 456 -2.94 26.34 -4.68
C VAL A 456 -1.55 26.91 -4.89
N HIS A 457 -0.55 26.03 -4.80
CA HIS A 457 0.86 26.35 -4.98
C HIS A 457 1.43 25.64 -6.20
N THR A 458 2.06 26.38 -7.12
CA THR A 458 2.77 25.79 -8.28
C THR A 458 4.27 25.79 -8.07
N ALA A 459 4.94 24.71 -8.49
CA ALA A 459 6.40 24.63 -8.48
C ALA A 459 7.03 25.66 -9.45
N THR A 460 8.31 25.99 -9.23
CA THR A 460 9.08 27.10 -9.85
C THR A 460 9.13 27.12 -11.38
N GLN A 461 8.70 26.04 -12.05
CA GLN A 461 8.49 25.98 -13.49
C GLN A 461 7.31 25.03 -13.78
N GLY A 462 6.31 25.46 -14.54
CA GLY A 462 5.32 24.51 -15.06
C GLY A 462 4.04 25.12 -15.61
N LEU A 463 3.38 26.01 -14.86
CA LEU A 463 2.09 26.54 -15.31
C LEU A 463 2.30 27.82 -16.15
N ARG A 464 2.13 27.75 -17.47
CA ARG A 464 2.00 28.94 -18.35
C ARG A 464 0.55 29.33 -18.66
N ASN A 465 -0.39 28.40 -18.49
CA ASN A 465 -1.81 28.60 -18.74
C ASN A 465 -2.55 29.09 -17.48
N THR A 466 -3.87 29.20 -17.49
CA THR A 466 -4.66 29.67 -16.34
C THR A 466 -4.95 28.57 -15.33
N LEU A 467 -5.20 28.90 -14.07
CA LEU A 467 -5.65 27.94 -13.05
C LEU A 467 -7.03 27.39 -13.40
N ILE A 468 -7.96 28.28 -13.75
CA ILE A 468 -9.29 27.94 -14.26
C ILE A 468 -9.41 28.47 -15.68
N GLY A 469 -9.84 27.62 -16.60
CA GLY A 469 -10.01 27.97 -18.01
C GLY A 469 -11.18 27.23 -18.67
N GLY A 470 -11.60 27.74 -19.83
CA GLY A 470 -12.69 27.13 -20.64
C GLY A 470 -14.08 27.72 -20.40
N THR A 471 -14.22 28.74 -19.54
CA THR A 471 -15.51 29.42 -19.28
C THR A 471 -16.11 30.04 -20.55
N ARG A 472 -15.25 30.53 -21.46
CA ARG A 472 -15.68 31.15 -22.73
C ARG A 472 -16.38 30.16 -23.68
N ASN A 473 -16.27 28.86 -23.40
CA ASN A 473 -16.91 27.81 -24.18
C ASN A 473 -18.25 27.37 -23.58
N GLN A 474 -18.67 27.94 -22.44
CA GLN A 474 -19.93 27.60 -21.78
C GLN A 474 -21.07 28.51 -22.26
N LYS A 475 -22.28 27.97 -22.34
CA LYS A 475 -23.48 28.74 -22.75
C LYS A 475 -24.34 29.19 -21.59
N GLU A 476 -24.30 28.47 -20.48
CA GLU A 476 -25.13 28.73 -19.30
C GLU A 476 -24.40 29.56 -18.26
N ASN A 477 -25.15 30.14 -17.31
CA ASN A 477 -24.59 30.97 -16.26
C ASN A 477 -23.80 30.12 -15.27
N MET A 478 -22.74 30.71 -14.72
CA MET A 478 -21.85 30.04 -13.78
C MET A 478 -21.56 30.93 -12.57
N ASN A 479 -21.13 30.30 -11.48
CA ASN A 479 -20.69 30.96 -10.26
C ASN A 479 -19.31 30.44 -9.84
N ILE A 480 -18.39 31.35 -9.54
CA ILE A 480 -17.06 31.03 -9.06
C ILE A 480 -16.82 31.81 -7.76
N THR A 481 -16.55 31.07 -6.69
CA THR A 481 -16.30 31.62 -5.35
C THR A 481 -14.90 31.21 -4.89
N LEU A 482 -14.06 32.20 -4.62
CA LEU A 482 -12.72 32.05 -4.03
C LEU A 482 -12.71 32.79 -2.70
N GLU A 483 -12.58 32.09 -1.58
CA GLU A 483 -12.64 32.69 -0.24
C GLU A 483 -11.54 32.17 0.68
N ASN A 484 -10.95 33.02 1.53
CA ASN A 484 -9.96 32.60 2.54
C ASN A 484 -8.89 31.68 1.95
N SER A 485 -8.36 31.99 0.76
CA SER A 485 -7.52 31.07 0.01
C SER A 485 -6.22 31.73 -0.44
N THR A 486 -5.15 30.95 -0.46
CA THR A 486 -3.80 31.39 -0.82
C THR A 486 -3.39 30.80 -2.17
N PHE A 487 -3.17 31.66 -3.15
CA PHE A 487 -2.75 31.28 -4.49
C PHE A 487 -1.32 31.76 -4.74
N VAL A 488 -0.38 30.82 -4.82
CA VAL A 488 1.04 31.11 -5.08
C VAL A 488 1.45 30.48 -6.39
N ARG A 489 1.80 31.32 -7.36
CA ARG A 489 2.23 30.85 -8.66
C ARG A 489 3.67 31.25 -8.97
N LEU A 490 4.56 30.27 -8.89
CA LEU A 490 5.96 30.41 -9.28
C LEU A 490 6.10 30.00 -10.75
N GLY A 491 6.49 30.89 -11.65
CA GLY A 491 6.52 30.59 -13.09
C GLY A 491 7.21 31.65 -13.98
N PRO A 492 7.31 31.38 -15.31
CA PRO A 492 7.97 32.26 -16.27
C PRO A 492 7.13 33.50 -16.63
N ALA A 493 7.74 34.46 -17.33
CA ALA A 493 7.09 35.70 -17.81
C ALA A 493 5.76 35.45 -18.56
N ASN A 494 4.79 36.36 -18.39
CA ASN A 494 3.48 36.39 -19.08
C ASN A 494 2.41 35.36 -18.67
N MET A 495 2.36 34.97 -17.40
CA MET A 495 1.26 34.15 -16.88
C MET A 495 -0.10 34.86 -16.87
N THR A 496 -1.20 34.13 -17.06
CA THR A 496 -2.56 34.59 -16.71
C THR A 496 -3.09 33.72 -15.57
N PHE A 497 -3.52 34.31 -14.44
CA PHE A 497 -4.05 33.53 -13.30
C PHE A 497 -5.37 32.85 -13.65
N PHE A 498 -6.38 33.61 -14.08
CA PHE A 498 -7.69 33.08 -14.46
C PHE A 498 -8.14 33.59 -15.83
N ASP A 499 -8.69 32.72 -16.67
CA ASP A 499 -9.36 33.11 -17.93
C ASP A 499 -10.85 32.81 -17.79
N LEU A 500 -11.58 33.84 -17.38
CA LEU A 500 -12.99 33.78 -16.98
C LEU A 500 -13.88 34.59 -17.92
N ARG A 501 -13.49 34.68 -19.20
CA ARG A 501 -14.37 35.27 -20.23
C ARG A 501 -15.63 34.44 -20.37
N THR A 502 -16.73 35.12 -20.64
CA THR A 502 -18.04 34.49 -20.80
C THR A 502 -18.21 33.98 -22.23
N GLY A 503 -18.96 32.90 -22.39
CA GLY A 503 -19.37 32.45 -23.72
C GLY A 503 -20.34 33.43 -24.37
N SER A 504 -20.48 33.33 -25.69
CA SER A 504 -21.37 34.22 -26.45
C SER A 504 -22.83 34.15 -25.96
N ALA A 505 -23.30 32.95 -25.60
CA ALA A 505 -24.67 32.69 -25.12
C ALA A 505 -24.86 32.88 -23.60
N MET A 506 -23.80 32.82 -22.80
CA MET A 506 -23.86 33.05 -21.35
C MET A 506 -24.36 34.47 -21.07
N THR A 507 -25.29 34.62 -20.13
CA THR A 507 -25.83 35.94 -19.76
C THR A 507 -25.09 36.57 -18.60
N GLU A 508 -24.56 35.75 -17.69
CA GLU A 508 -23.89 36.19 -16.48
C GLU A 508 -22.85 35.15 -16.01
N LEU A 509 -21.70 35.63 -15.56
CA LEU A 509 -20.77 34.89 -14.71
C LEU A 509 -20.65 35.63 -13.37
N LYS A 510 -21.03 35.00 -12.26
CA LYS A 510 -20.80 35.55 -10.92
C LYS A 510 -19.42 35.16 -10.42
N LEU A 511 -18.66 36.14 -9.96
CA LEU A 511 -17.32 35.95 -9.46
C LEU A 511 -17.15 36.63 -8.10
N THR A 512 -17.03 35.79 -7.06
CA THR A 512 -16.77 36.22 -5.68
C THR A 512 -15.31 35.91 -5.36
N VAL A 513 -14.55 36.92 -4.95
CA VAL A 513 -13.16 36.76 -4.51
C VAL A 513 -12.99 37.55 -3.21
N LYS A 514 -12.91 36.85 -2.08
CA LYS A 514 -12.87 37.50 -0.77
C LYS A 514 -11.78 36.95 0.12
N ASN A 515 -11.09 37.83 0.82
CA ASN A 515 -10.09 37.43 1.81
C ASN A 515 -9.01 36.49 1.22
N CYS A 516 -8.67 36.66 -0.06
CA CYS A 516 -7.67 35.84 -0.75
C CYS A 516 -6.29 36.51 -0.76
N LEU A 517 -5.25 35.69 -0.72
CA LEU A 517 -3.85 36.10 -0.87
C LEU A 517 -3.30 35.62 -2.22
N PHE A 518 -2.76 36.54 -3.02
CA PHE A 518 -2.12 36.25 -4.30
C PHE A 518 -0.62 36.53 -4.24
N SER A 519 0.19 35.55 -4.60
CA SER A 519 1.64 35.72 -4.67
C SER A 519 2.22 34.99 -5.88
N GLY A 520 3.47 35.27 -6.20
CA GLY A 520 4.16 34.58 -7.28
C GLY A 520 5.53 35.15 -7.61
N THR A 521 6.06 34.68 -8.72
CA THR A 521 7.24 35.25 -9.37
C THR A 521 6.86 35.65 -10.78
N THR A 522 6.98 36.94 -11.10
CA THR A 522 6.85 37.45 -12.48
C THR A 522 8.04 38.35 -12.76
N GLU A 523 8.52 38.35 -14.01
CA GLU A 523 9.30 39.50 -14.47
C GLU A 523 8.42 40.75 -14.32
N SER A 524 8.99 41.81 -13.73
CA SER A 524 8.23 43.03 -13.45
C SER A 524 7.54 43.55 -14.71
N GLY A 525 6.22 43.73 -14.65
CA GLY A 525 5.43 44.20 -15.79
C GLY A 525 5.08 43.12 -16.82
N GLN A 526 5.11 41.84 -16.45
CA GLN A 526 4.59 40.74 -17.28
C GLN A 526 3.39 40.05 -16.60
N GLY A 527 2.50 39.48 -17.40
CA GLY A 527 1.39 38.67 -16.92
C GLY A 527 0.10 39.42 -16.57
N ARG A 528 -0.92 38.64 -16.20
CA ARG A 528 -2.29 39.09 -15.96
C ARG A 528 -2.96 38.34 -14.81
N TRP A 529 -3.76 39.05 -14.01
CA TRP A 529 -4.53 38.40 -12.95
C TRP A 529 -5.74 37.69 -13.54
N MET A 530 -6.64 38.42 -14.21
CA MET A 530 -7.83 37.82 -14.81
C MET A 530 -8.10 38.31 -16.23
N TYR A 531 -8.64 37.45 -17.08
CA TYR A 531 -9.42 37.88 -18.25
C TYR A 531 -10.90 37.85 -17.90
N LEU A 532 -11.51 39.04 -17.88
CA LEU A 532 -12.94 39.25 -17.67
C LEU A 532 -13.53 39.99 -18.87
N ASP A 533 -14.85 39.92 -19.04
CA ASP A 533 -15.60 40.71 -20.00
C ASP A 533 -16.83 41.36 -19.33
N GLY A 534 -17.63 42.08 -20.13
CA GLY A 534 -18.75 42.90 -19.62
C GLY A 534 -19.93 42.11 -19.01
N LYS A 535 -19.94 40.77 -19.07
CA LYS A 535 -21.00 39.94 -18.47
C LYS A 535 -20.63 39.39 -17.09
N VAL A 536 -19.44 39.69 -16.59
CA VAL A 536 -18.98 39.25 -15.27
C VAL A 536 -19.50 40.18 -14.19
N VAL A 537 -20.21 39.63 -13.20
CA VAL A 537 -20.64 40.33 -11.99
C VAL A 537 -19.65 40.01 -10.88
N LYS A 538 -18.95 41.05 -10.41
CA LYS A 538 -17.82 40.96 -9.46
C LYS A 538 -18.27 41.29 -8.04
N ASP A 539 -17.85 40.49 -7.06
CA ASP A 539 -17.97 40.77 -5.63
C ASP A 539 -16.61 40.54 -4.96
N PHE A 540 -15.80 41.62 -4.85
CA PHE A 540 -14.43 41.56 -4.34
C PHE A 540 -14.30 42.34 -3.03
N SER A 541 -13.66 41.73 -2.03
CA SER A 541 -13.30 42.40 -0.79
C SER A 541 -12.07 41.78 -0.13
N ASP A 542 -11.29 42.59 0.58
CA ASP A 542 -10.21 42.13 1.46
C ASP A 542 -9.16 41.21 0.80
N ASN A 543 -8.89 41.42 -0.50
CA ASN A 543 -7.87 40.65 -1.21
C ASN A 543 -6.50 41.33 -1.13
N TYR A 544 -5.45 40.53 -0.89
CA TYR A 544 -4.09 41.01 -0.79
C TYR A 544 -3.16 40.32 -1.78
N ARG A 545 -2.02 40.95 -2.00
CA ARG A 545 -0.90 40.38 -2.74
C ARG A 545 0.42 40.70 -2.06
N THR A 546 1.43 39.86 -2.28
CA THR A 546 2.79 40.24 -1.92
C THR A 546 3.26 41.43 -2.78
N SER A 547 4.03 42.36 -2.20
CA SER A 547 4.40 43.60 -2.90
C SER A 547 5.27 43.36 -4.12
N ASP A 548 6.08 42.31 -4.12
CA ASP A 548 6.92 41.84 -5.21
C ASP A 548 6.13 41.16 -6.34
N PHE A 549 4.86 40.81 -6.10
CA PHE A 549 3.97 40.28 -7.13
C PHE A 549 3.28 41.42 -7.90
N VAL A 550 3.92 41.85 -8.98
CA VAL A 550 3.47 42.98 -9.82
C VAL A 550 3.19 42.53 -11.25
N LEU A 551 1.93 42.69 -11.67
CA LEU A 551 1.47 42.36 -13.01
C LEU A 551 1.31 43.62 -13.86
N SER A 552 1.52 43.51 -15.18
CA SER A 552 1.24 44.63 -16.10
C SER A 552 -0.24 44.82 -16.38
N ASN A 553 -1.07 43.79 -16.14
CA ASN A 553 -2.50 43.88 -16.36
C ASN A 553 -3.29 43.13 -15.30
N TRP A 554 -4.01 43.84 -14.44
CA TRP A 554 -4.84 43.18 -13.43
C TRP A 554 -6.18 42.66 -13.98
N GLY A 555 -6.61 43.13 -15.16
CA GLY A 555 -7.88 42.73 -15.76
C GLY A 555 -9.13 43.27 -15.05
N VAL A 556 -8.93 44.19 -14.11
CA VAL A 556 -9.94 44.78 -13.22
C VAL A 556 -9.66 46.28 -13.05
N ASP A 557 -10.61 47.00 -12.46
CA ASP A 557 -10.41 48.43 -12.16
C ASP A 557 -9.37 48.62 -11.05
N THR A 558 -8.73 49.79 -10.99
CA THR A 558 -7.64 50.06 -10.02
C THR A 558 -8.06 49.84 -8.56
N VAL A 559 -9.31 50.13 -8.21
CA VAL A 559 -9.86 49.94 -6.85
C VAL A 559 -10.12 48.47 -6.50
N GLU A 560 -10.14 47.59 -7.49
CA GLU A 560 -10.39 46.15 -7.37
C GLU A 560 -9.09 45.33 -7.32
N VAL A 561 -7.95 45.97 -7.56
CA VAL A 561 -6.63 45.32 -7.49
C VAL A 561 -6.33 44.90 -6.05
N PRO A 562 -5.85 43.66 -5.81
CA PRO A 562 -5.46 43.23 -4.47
C PRO A 562 -4.43 44.17 -3.83
N VAL A 563 -4.63 44.46 -2.54
CA VAL A 563 -3.81 45.39 -1.77
C VAL A 563 -2.40 44.81 -1.59
N ALA A 564 -1.37 45.60 -1.86
CA ALA A 564 0.01 45.17 -1.66
C ALA A 564 0.36 45.14 -0.17
N THR A 565 0.99 44.07 0.29
CA THR A 565 1.56 43.95 1.64
C THR A 565 3.10 43.94 1.60
N VAL A 566 3.76 43.15 2.44
CA VAL A 566 5.22 42.89 2.39
C VAL A 566 5.59 41.98 1.21
N THR A 567 6.89 41.82 0.94
CA THR A 567 7.36 40.93 -0.13
C THR A 567 7.10 39.48 0.22
N LYS A 568 7.08 38.60 -0.79
CA LYS A 568 6.93 37.15 -0.60
C LYS A 568 7.97 36.57 0.37
N ASP A 569 9.23 36.99 0.24
CA ASP A 569 10.34 36.48 1.04
C ASP A 569 10.31 37.02 2.48
N GLU A 570 9.72 38.19 2.70
CA GLU A 570 9.43 38.72 4.05
C GLU A 570 8.23 38.00 4.68
N LEU A 571 7.20 37.66 3.89
CA LEU A 571 5.95 37.10 4.38
C LEU A 571 6.07 35.63 4.80
N PHE A 572 6.64 34.79 3.93
CA PHE A 572 6.61 33.33 4.07
C PHE A 572 7.93 32.74 4.55
N GLU A 573 7.89 31.60 5.23
CA GLU A 573 9.08 30.83 5.61
C GLU A 573 9.88 30.38 4.38
N ASP A 574 9.26 29.60 3.47
CA ASP A 574 9.87 29.20 2.20
C ASP A 574 8.81 28.98 1.12
N ALA A 575 8.50 30.06 0.40
CA ALA A 575 7.52 30.01 -0.67
C ALA A 575 7.94 29.14 -1.85
N ALA A 576 9.23 28.82 -2.04
CA ALA A 576 9.70 28.07 -3.20
C ALA A 576 9.39 26.56 -3.07
N THR A 577 9.37 26.04 -1.85
CA THR A 577 9.07 24.63 -1.55
C THR A 577 7.59 24.38 -1.24
N GLY A 578 6.78 25.45 -1.16
CA GLY A 578 5.39 25.41 -0.73
C GLY A 578 5.20 25.51 0.78
N ASN A 579 6.24 25.83 1.56
CA ASN A 579 6.10 26.16 2.97
C ASN A 579 5.66 27.63 3.13
N LEU A 580 4.34 27.84 3.14
CA LEU A 580 3.75 29.18 3.16
C LEU A 580 3.43 29.67 4.56
N ILE A 581 4.02 29.09 5.62
CA ILE A 581 3.85 29.59 6.99
C ILE A 581 4.19 31.08 7.04
N VAL A 582 3.27 31.90 7.55
CA VAL A 582 3.45 33.35 7.65
C VAL A 582 4.35 33.68 8.83
N LYS A 583 5.57 34.14 8.55
CA LYS A 583 6.57 34.51 9.57
C LYS A 583 6.49 35.98 9.99
N ASP A 584 6.04 36.87 9.09
CA ASP A 584 5.75 38.26 9.46
C ASP A 584 4.38 38.36 10.12
N LYS A 585 4.36 38.16 11.44
CA LYS A 585 3.17 38.27 12.29
C LYS A 585 2.68 39.72 12.44
N SER A 586 3.41 40.72 11.94
CA SER A 586 2.97 42.13 11.92
C SER A 586 2.26 42.52 10.62
N SER A 587 2.36 41.68 9.58
CA SER A 587 1.73 41.93 8.28
C SER A 587 0.21 42.06 8.37
N GLU A 588 -0.38 42.77 7.40
CA GLU A 588 -1.84 42.82 7.24
C GLU A 588 -2.43 41.44 6.92
N VAL A 589 -1.66 40.60 6.23
CA VAL A 589 -2.03 39.20 5.97
C VAL A 589 -2.29 38.46 7.29
N TYR A 590 -1.37 38.56 8.25
CA TYR A 590 -1.52 37.92 9.55
C TYR A 590 -2.63 38.56 10.39
N THR A 591 -2.57 39.89 10.56
CA THR A 591 -3.45 40.61 11.49
C THR A 591 -4.92 40.64 11.05
N LYS A 592 -5.19 40.61 9.74
CA LYS A 592 -6.55 40.52 9.18
C LYS A 592 -6.97 39.10 8.79
N ARG A 593 -6.09 38.12 8.99
CA ARG A 593 -6.30 36.71 8.65
C ARG A 593 -6.65 36.48 7.17
N ILE A 594 -5.83 37.06 6.29
CA ILE A 594 -6.00 36.95 4.84
C ILE A 594 -5.42 35.63 4.32
N GLY A 595 -6.13 35.00 3.38
CA GLY A 595 -5.70 33.76 2.73
C GLY A 595 -6.12 32.51 3.48
N ASP A 596 -5.47 31.39 3.15
CA ASP A 596 -5.69 30.09 3.79
C ASP A 596 -5.29 30.14 5.28
N PRO A 597 -6.24 29.88 6.21
CA PRO A 597 -6.00 29.91 7.64
C PRO A 597 -4.88 29.00 8.13
N HIS A 598 -4.59 27.91 7.40
CA HIS A 598 -3.53 26.95 7.76
C HIS A 598 -2.18 27.60 8.03
N TRP A 599 -1.85 28.59 7.20
CA TRP A 599 -0.53 29.21 7.20
C TRP A 599 -0.40 30.32 8.24
N LEU A 600 -1.50 30.64 8.93
CA LEU A 600 -1.56 31.71 9.93
C LEU A 600 -1.32 31.20 11.35
N GLU A 601 -1.17 29.89 11.54
CA GLU A 601 -0.96 29.31 12.86
C GLU A 601 0.46 29.52 13.41
#